data_AF-A0A430AMI4-F1
#
_entry.id   AF-A0A430AMI4-F1
#
_cell.length_a   1.000
_cell.length_b   1.000
_cell.length_c   1.000
_cell.angle_alpha   90.00
_cell.angle_beta   90.00
_cell.angle_gamma   90.00
#
_symmetry.space_group_name_H-M   'P 1'
#
loop_
_entity.id
_entity.type
_entity.pdbx_description
1 polymer ?
#
loop_
_entity_poly.entity_id
_entity_poly.type
_entity_poly.pdbx_seq_one_letter_code
_entity_poly.pdbx_strand_id
1 'polypeptide(L)'
;MIKGTTPYKFCQKRGCHTNMLSEEGVTFHAERIPKGTPIFPELSENATYDNDVVKLYGDRSIDTPLVYSSNHDGSIQLYSFPSSWTSTNVDATDKDAVEKYAEDVVKTTRTVTIPEGNPTSVKEMIELLN
;
A
#
# COMPACT_ATOMS: atom_id res chain seq x y z
N MET A 1 -15.79 -27.84 -17.92
CA MET A 1 -14.48 -27.21 -18.21
C MET A 1 -14.13 -26.33 -17.02
N ILE A 2 -12.84 -26.25 -16.70
CA ILE A 2 -12.28 -26.44 -15.34
C ILE A 2 -12.83 -25.46 -14.29
N LYS A 3 -13.53 -26.01 -13.28
CA LYS A 3 -13.76 -25.40 -11.97
C LYS A 3 -12.58 -25.82 -11.08
N GLY A 4 -11.88 -24.86 -10.49
CA GLY A 4 -10.72 -25.14 -9.63
C GLY A 4 -10.51 -24.04 -8.59
N THR A 5 -11.42 -23.93 -7.62
CA THR A 5 -11.17 -23.19 -6.38
C THR A 5 -10.53 -24.13 -5.38
N THR A 6 -9.20 -24.08 -5.23
CA THR A 6 -8.52 -24.70 -4.10
C THR A 6 -7.95 -23.59 -3.23
N PRO A 7 -8.61 -23.21 -2.11
CA PRO A 7 -8.03 -22.27 -1.17
C PRO A 7 -6.88 -22.97 -0.43
N TYR A 8 -5.69 -22.38 -0.48
CA TYR A 8 -4.57 -22.78 0.38
C TYR A 8 -4.97 -22.58 1.85
N LYS A 9 -5.27 -23.68 2.54
CA LYS A 9 -5.52 -23.69 3.99
C LYS A 9 -4.19 -23.69 4.73
N PHE A 10 -3.72 -22.51 5.12
CA PHE A 10 -2.69 -22.37 6.15
C PHE A 10 -3.35 -21.95 7.46
N CYS A 11 -3.89 -22.91 8.22
CA CYS A 11 -4.04 -22.81 9.68
C CYS A 11 -4.53 -24.16 10.24
N GLN A 12 -3.62 -24.95 10.80
CA GLN A 12 -3.97 -26.10 11.61
C GLN A 12 -3.65 -25.80 13.08
N LYS A 13 -4.66 -26.02 13.92
CA LYS A 13 -4.68 -26.08 15.39
C LYS A 13 -5.04 -24.80 16.16
N ARG A 14 -6.33 -24.78 16.50
CA ARG A 14 -7.03 -24.19 17.65
C ARG A 14 -6.86 -22.68 17.89
N GLY A 15 -7.90 -21.92 17.52
CA GLY A 15 -8.13 -20.58 18.08
C GLY A 15 -8.30 -19.45 17.06
N CYS A 16 -8.52 -19.71 15.78
CA CYS A 16 -8.90 -18.63 14.86
C CYS A 16 -10.33 -18.18 15.17
N HIS A 17 -10.47 -17.09 15.91
CA HIS A 17 -11.60 -16.18 15.69
C HIS A 17 -11.63 -15.91 14.19
N THR A 18 -12.79 -16.09 13.56
CA THR A 18 -13.00 -15.81 12.14
C THR A 18 -12.65 -14.34 11.92
N ASN A 19 -11.44 -14.06 11.46
CA ASN A 19 -11.11 -12.76 10.89
C ASN A 19 -12.15 -12.49 9.80
N MET A 20 -12.73 -11.28 9.82
CA MET A 20 -13.68 -10.74 8.85
C MET A 20 -13.09 -10.66 7.42
N LEU A 21 -12.62 -11.78 6.88
CA LEU A 21 -12.05 -11.92 5.54
C LEU A 21 -12.69 -13.08 4.76
N SER A 22 -13.73 -13.71 5.32
CA SER A 22 -14.65 -14.59 4.61
C SER A 22 -16.03 -13.95 4.73
N GLU A 23 -16.54 -13.23 3.73
CA GLU A 23 -17.33 -13.90 2.69
C GLU A 23 -17.54 -13.04 1.41
N GLU A 24 -16.93 -11.85 1.31
CA GLU A 24 -16.96 -11.04 0.08
C GLU A 24 -15.53 -10.58 -0.24
N GLY A 25 -15.09 -10.79 -1.49
CA GLY A 25 -13.72 -10.48 -1.91
C GLY A 25 -13.41 -9.00 -1.72
N VAL A 26 -12.27 -8.70 -1.09
CA VAL A 26 -11.73 -7.34 -1.05
C VAL A 26 -11.06 -7.07 -2.40
N THR A 27 -11.61 -6.15 -3.18
CA THR A 27 -10.94 -5.66 -4.39
C THR A 27 -9.91 -4.62 -4.00
N PHE A 28 -8.70 -4.75 -4.56
CA PHE A 28 -7.66 -3.74 -4.48
C PHE A 28 -7.42 -3.13 -5.85
N HIS A 29 -7.21 -1.82 -5.87
CA HIS A 29 -6.85 -1.03 -7.04
C HIS A 29 -5.41 -0.59 -6.94
N ALA A 30 -4.77 -0.44 -8.09
CA ALA A 30 -3.42 0.09 -8.20
C ALA A 30 -3.44 1.26 -9.20
N GLU A 31 -2.98 2.42 -8.74
CA GLU A 31 -2.86 3.63 -9.54
C GLU A 31 -1.39 4.02 -9.62
N ARG A 32 -0.91 4.35 -10.83
CA ARG A 32 0.42 4.94 -11.02
C ARG A 32 0.31 6.46 -11.01
N ILE A 33 1.10 7.10 -10.17
CA ILE A 33 1.13 8.56 -10.02
C ILE A 33 2.53 9.03 -10.43
N PRO A 34 2.64 9.92 -11.43
CA PRO A 34 3.94 10.41 -11.89
C PRO A 34 4.69 11.23 -10.84
N LYS A 35 6.02 11.19 -10.92
CA LYS A 35 6.91 12.12 -10.22
C LYS A 35 6.47 13.58 -10.46
N GLY A 36 6.58 14.41 -9.42
CA GLY A 36 6.19 15.82 -9.48
C GLY A 36 4.69 16.06 -9.31
N THR A 37 3.87 15.01 -9.17
CA THR A 37 2.46 15.17 -8.80
C THR A 37 2.36 15.66 -7.34
N PRO A 38 1.53 16.67 -7.04
CA PRO A 38 1.27 17.12 -5.67
C PRO A 38 0.71 16.00 -4.78
N ILE A 39 1.13 15.95 -3.51
CA ILE A 39 0.63 14.96 -2.54
C ILE A 39 -0.84 15.19 -2.22
N PHE A 40 -1.27 16.46 -2.14
CA PHE A 40 -2.68 16.83 -2.05
C PHE A 40 -3.07 17.67 -3.27
N PRO A 41 -3.63 17.06 -4.34
CA PRO A 41 -3.95 17.76 -5.58
C PRO A 41 -4.87 18.98 -5.44
N GLU A 42 -5.65 19.03 -4.36
CA GLU A 42 -6.58 20.13 -4.05
C GLU A 42 -5.87 21.41 -3.59
N LEU A 43 -4.57 21.35 -3.26
CA LEU A 43 -3.80 22.52 -2.86
C LEU A 43 -2.82 22.91 -3.97
N SER A 44 -2.83 24.20 -4.30
CA SER A 44 -2.06 24.78 -5.41
C SER A 44 -0.53 24.69 -5.24
N GLU A 45 -0.03 24.66 -4.00
CA GLU A 45 1.40 24.70 -3.69
C GLU A 45 1.71 23.76 -2.51
N ASN A 46 1.95 22.47 -2.74
CA ASN A 46 2.43 21.56 -1.71
C ASN A 46 3.52 20.62 -2.22
N ALA A 47 4.09 19.85 -1.29
CA ALA A 47 5.13 18.88 -1.60
C ALA A 47 4.66 17.86 -2.65
N THR A 48 5.55 17.56 -3.58
CA THR A 48 5.30 16.64 -4.68
C THR A 48 6.02 15.30 -4.45
N TYR A 49 5.56 14.24 -5.10
CA TYR A 49 6.30 12.98 -5.10
C TYR A 49 7.66 13.11 -5.81
N ASP A 50 8.73 12.71 -5.12
CA ASP A 50 10.11 12.75 -5.66
C ASP A 50 10.40 11.67 -6.72
N ASN A 51 9.55 10.65 -6.82
CA ASN A 51 9.65 9.53 -7.75
C ASN A 51 8.26 9.17 -8.31
N ASP A 52 8.22 8.34 -9.35
CA ASP A 52 6.97 7.70 -9.75
C ASP A 52 6.51 6.75 -8.65
N VAL A 53 5.25 6.89 -8.22
CA VAL A 53 4.69 6.08 -7.12
C VAL A 53 3.53 5.22 -7.60
N VAL A 54 3.28 4.15 -6.86
CA VAL A 54 2.08 3.33 -6.94
C VAL A 54 1.27 3.55 -5.67
N LYS A 55 -0.02 3.86 -5.84
CA LYS A 55 -1.01 3.91 -4.77
C LYS A 55 -1.87 2.65 -4.83
N LEU A 56 -1.83 1.85 -3.77
CA LEU A 56 -2.68 0.69 -3.57
C LEU A 56 -3.80 1.04 -2.58
N TYR A 57 -5.04 0.80 -2.95
CA TYR A 57 -6.21 1.13 -2.12
C TYR A 57 -7.35 0.14 -2.34
N GLY A 58 -8.17 -0.07 -1.31
CA GLY A 58 -9.36 -0.90 -1.38
C GLY A 58 -10.60 -0.13 -1.84
N ASP A 59 -11.68 -0.85 -2.13
CA ASP A 59 -12.99 -0.27 -2.43
C ASP A 59 -13.61 0.47 -1.22
N ARG A 60 -13.18 0.16 0.00
CA ARG A 60 -13.73 0.72 1.23
C ARG A 60 -12.88 1.90 1.69
N SER A 61 -13.52 3.03 1.98
CA SER A 61 -12.86 4.28 2.40
C SER A 61 -12.13 4.21 3.75
N ILE A 62 -12.23 3.09 4.49
CA ILE A 62 -11.48 2.84 5.73
C ILE A 62 -10.06 2.34 5.46
N ASP A 63 -9.81 1.80 4.27
CA ASP A 63 -8.51 1.25 3.93
C ASP A 63 -7.56 2.40 3.57
N THR A 64 -6.70 2.76 4.52
CA THR A 64 -5.65 3.75 4.29
C THR A 64 -4.81 3.32 3.09
N PRO A 65 -4.65 4.18 2.06
CA PRO A 65 -3.91 3.81 0.87
C PRO A 65 -2.44 3.58 1.21
N LEU A 66 -1.87 2.53 0.62
CA LEU A 66 -0.43 2.28 0.64
C LEU A 66 0.20 2.97 -0.57
N VAL A 67 1.12 3.91 -0.35
CA VAL A 67 1.80 4.64 -1.43
C VAL A 67 3.30 4.35 -1.39
N TYR A 68 3.86 3.87 -2.49
CA TYR A 68 5.28 3.50 -2.55
C TYR A 68 5.92 3.74 -3.92
N SER A 69 7.23 3.96 -3.97
CA SER A 69 8.04 3.85 -5.20
C SER A 69 9.00 2.67 -5.12
N SER A 70 9.27 2.01 -6.25
CA SER A 70 10.30 0.97 -6.30
C SER A 70 11.67 1.59 -6.54
N ASN A 71 12.69 1.09 -5.82
CA ASN A 71 14.08 1.45 -6.05
C ASN A 71 14.78 0.52 -7.06
N HIS A 72 14.07 -0.51 -7.56
CA HIS A 72 14.58 -1.52 -8.50
C HIS A 72 15.75 -2.38 -7.98
N ASP A 73 16.03 -2.35 -6.68
CA ASP A 73 17.14 -3.04 -6.02
C ASP A 73 16.67 -4.01 -4.92
N GLY A 74 15.38 -4.38 -4.94
CA GLY A 74 14.75 -5.15 -3.87
C GLY A 74 14.29 -4.30 -2.68
N SER A 75 14.34 -2.97 -2.77
CA SER A 75 13.73 -2.06 -1.80
C SER A 75 12.67 -1.14 -2.40
N ILE A 76 11.87 -0.53 -1.52
CA ILE A 76 10.86 0.48 -1.85
C ILE A 76 11.03 1.72 -0.96
N GLN A 77 10.66 2.89 -1.48
CA GLN A 77 10.36 4.05 -0.64
C GLN A 77 8.88 4.00 -0.27
N LEU A 78 8.58 3.99 1.02
CA LEU A 78 7.23 3.93 1.56
C LEU A 78 6.84 5.30 2.13
N TYR A 79 5.81 5.91 1.55
CA TYR A 79 5.26 7.20 1.98
C TYR A 79 4.28 6.97 3.13
N SER A 80 4.46 7.71 4.23
CA SER A 80 3.70 7.50 5.45
C SER A 80 2.48 8.41 5.52
N PHE A 81 1.30 7.86 5.22
CA PHE A 81 0.02 8.54 5.40
C PHE A 81 -0.62 8.13 6.75
N PRO A 82 -1.49 8.99 7.33
CA PRO A 82 -2.15 8.66 8.58
C PRO A 82 -3.29 7.69 8.31
N SER A 83 -3.64 6.86 9.28
CA SER A 83 -4.75 5.93 9.08
C SER A 83 -6.09 6.64 8.89
N SER A 84 -6.25 7.79 9.54
CA SER A 84 -7.36 8.73 9.35
C SER A 84 -6.92 10.17 9.59
N TRP A 85 -7.57 11.14 8.93
CA TRP A 85 -7.34 12.55 9.20
C TRP A 85 -7.65 12.93 10.65
N THR A 86 -8.65 12.30 11.27
CA THR A 86 -8.97 12.49 12.69
C THR A 86 -7.90 11.97 13.64
N SER A 87 -7.01 11.08 13.18
CA SER A 87 -5.85 10.63 13.95
C SER A 87 -4.66 11.59 13.84
N THR A 88 -4.73 12.56 12.93
CA THR A 88 -3.74 13.64 12.85
C THR A 88 -4.16 14.79 13.75
N ASN A 89 -3.17 15.49 14.33
CA ASN A 89 -3.39 16.81 14.95
C ASN A 89 -3.43 17.93 13.89
N VAL A 90 -3.68 17.60 12.62
CA VAL A 90 -3.70 18.54 11.50
C VAL A 90 -5.16 18.93 11.26
N ASP A 91 -5.44 20.23 11.29
CA ASP A 91 -6.72 20.74 10.84
C ASP A 91 -6.75 20.71 9.31
N ALA A 92 -7.58 19.83 8.74
CA ALA A 92 -7.71 19.68 7.29
C ALA A 92 -8.31 20.94 6.60
N THR A 93 -8.85 21.89 7.36
CA THR A 93 -9.34 23.17 6.84
C THR A 93 -8.28 24.27 6.85
N ASP A 94 -7.16 24.06 7.56
CA ASP A 94 -6.01 24.96 7.59
C ASP A 94 -5.02 24.58 6.48
N LYS A 95 -4.94 25.45 5.47
CA LYS A 95 -4.11 25.21 4.28
C LYS A 95 -2.63 25.09 4.63
N ASP A 96 -2.12 25.94 5.52
CA ASP A 96 -0.71 25.94 5.91
C ASP A 96 -0.35 24.66 6.68
N ALA A 97 -1.28 24.18 7.51
CA ALA A 97 -1.12 22.93 8.25
C ALA A 97 -1.06 21.72 7.32
N VAL A 98 -1.90 21.67 6.29
CA VAL A 98 -1.91 20.58 5.30
C VAL A 98 -0.69 20.64 4.39
N GLU A 99 -0.22 21.83 4.00
CA GLU A 99 1.01 21.99 3.22
C GLU A 99 2.24 21.49 4.00
N LYS A 100 2.36 21.88 5.27
CA LYS A 100 3.42 21.36 6.15
C LYS A 100 3.33 19.85 6.32
N TYR A 101 2.12 19.31 6.44
CA TYR A 101 1.91 17.87 6.51
C TYR A 101 2.39 17.16 5.24
N ALA A 102 2.13 17.72 4.06
CA ALA A 102 2.64 17.18 2.80
C ALA A 102 4.17 17.09 2.78
N GLU A 103 4.85 18.14 3.25
CA GLU A 103 6.31 18.11 3.39
C GLU A 103 6.78 17.01 4.36
N ASP A 104 6.08 16.84 5.47
CA ASP A 104 6.42 15.83 6.48
C ASP A 104 6.24 14.40 5.91
N VAL A 105 5.24 14.17 5.05
CA VAL A 105 5.08 12.88 4.33
C VAL A 105 6.31 12.57 3.48
N VAL A 106 6.84 13.56 2.75
CA VAL A 106 8.08 13.39 1.97
C VAL A 106 9.27 13.13 2.90
N LYS A 107 9.45 13.97 3.93
CA LYS A 107 10.59 13.87 4.86
C LYS A 107 10.62 12.57 5.65
N THR A 108 9.45 12.03 5.99
CA THR A 108 9.31 10.78 6.77
C THR A 108 9.21 9.53 5.90
N THR A 109 9.35 9.68 4.58
CA THR A 109 9.43 8.55 3.65
C THR A 109 10.57 7.63 4.06
N ARG A 110 10.27 6.34 4.18
CA ARG A 110 11.21 5.34 4.67
C ARG A 110 11.54 4.31 3.61
N THR A 111 12.81 3.92 3.55
CA THR A 111 13.24 2.79 2.73
C THR A 111 12.91 1.48 3.43
N VAL A 112 12.25 0.57 2.73
CA VAL A 112 11.91 -0.76 3.22
C VAL A 112 12.45 -1.82 2.26
N THR A 113 13.22 -2.77 2.78
CA THR A 113 13.69 -3.92 2.01
C THR A 113 12.57 -4.94 1.85
N ILE A 114 12.35 -5.40 0.63
CA ILE A 114 11.45 -6.50 0.33
C ILE A 114 12.26 -7.80 0.46
N PRO A 115 11.91 -8.69 1.40
CA PRO A 115 12.66 -9.93 1.58
C PRO A 115 12.54 -10.78 0.32
N GLU A 116 13.67 -11.30 -0.12
CA GLU A 116 13.70 -12.32 -1.16
C GLU A 116 12.95 -13.57 -0.64
N GLY A 117 11.98 -14.05 -1.42
CA GLY A 117 11.26 -15.28 -1.09
C GLY A 117 12.19 -16.49 -1.11
N ASN A 118 11.75 -17.62 -0.56
CA ASN A 118 12.54 -18.86 -0.59
C ASN A 118 12.73 -19.31 -2.06
N PRO A 119 13.98 -19.38 -2.57
CA PRO A 119 14.23 -19.76 -3.97
C PRO A 119 13.70 -21.14 -4.34
N THR A 120 13.72 -22.08 -3.39
CA THR A 120 13.18 -23.43 -3.59
C THR A 120 11.67 -23.39 -3.82
N SER A 121 10.93 -22.59 -3.04
CA SER A 121 9.48 -22.44 -3.21
C SER A 121 9.12 -21.78 -4.54
N VAL A 122 9.92 -20.81 -5.01
CA VAL A 122 9.73 -20.20 -6.34
C VAL A 122 9.93 -21.24 -7.44
N LYS A 123 11.00 -22.04 -7.33
CA LYS A 123 11.29 -23.12 -8.29
C LYS A 123 10.16 -24.14 -8.36
N GLU A 124 9.71 -24.64 -7.21
CA GLU A 124 8.58 -25.59 -7.13
C GLU A 124 7.31 -25.01 -7.77
N MET A 125 7.04 -23.72 -7.58
CA MET A 125 5.87 -23.06 -8.18
C MET A 125 5.97 -22.98 -9.71
N ILE A 126 7.16 -22.67 -10.25
CA ILE A 126 7.38 -22.64 -11.71
C ILE A 126 7.21 -24.04 -12.32
N GLU A 127 7.72 -25.08 -11.66
CA GLU A 127 7.59 -26.46 -12.12
C GLU A 127 6.12 -26.95 -12.15
N LEU A 128 5.27 -26.45 -11.27
CA LEU A 128 3.83 -26.76 -11.26
C LEU A 128 3.02 -26.03 -12.34
N LEU A 129 3.55 -24.97 -12.93
CA LEU A 129 2.90 -24.15 -13.97
C LEU A 129 3.29 -24.56 -15.40
N ASN A 130 4.30 -25.42 -15.54
CA ASN A 130 4.78 -25.97 -16.83
C ASN A 130 4.25 -27.38 -17.06
#